data_AF-A0A2W6C185-F1
#
_entry.id   AF-A0A2W6C185-F1
#
_cell.length_a   1.000
_cell.length_b   1.000
_cell.length_c   1.000
_cell.angle_alpha   90.00
_cell.angle_beta   90.00
_cell.angle_gamma   90.00
#
_symmetry.space_group_name_H-M   'P 1'
#
loop_
_entity.id
_entity.type
_entity.pdbx_description
1 polymer ?
#
loop_
_entity_poly.entity_id
_entity_poly.type
_entity_poly.pdbx_seq_one_letter_code
_entity_poly.pdbx_strand_id
1 'polypeptide(L)'
;MGWLGNRLPTCLVWLVNEVPARRVSAAVWLERGASAVDLNSDMPAAVFPSVMSLEATVAGVMIGVDPHKGSHTAVVLDQVETVLGQVRVKARADQVEQLRRWAQEWPDRVWAVEGARGLGQLLAQQLIAVGEHVVDVQPKLAARVRLLNTGQVNKNDPNDARSVAVAALRAHDLREVGIEEDTAVLRVWSRRYRDLASLRTQVVCRLHAVLCELVAGGFSRQLTAGQAIEVLDRVAVHGAIAQARLELARDLVADLQRIDAQRREVKRRTARAVTASHTTITDIYGVGPIVAATVLGYVRDIRRFPTRDRFASYNGTAPIEASSGNRTIHRLSRRGNRQLNYVIHMAAVTQIRNRGTAGRAYYDRKIEEGMGGKAALRSLKRKISDSIYARMIEDTRHRDDNPSEDPGGHTGNDSVSSAAGSHPATPALRTSHSRVADNPTTNHPTTQQPNHARGGRRKG
;
A
#
# COMPACT_ATOMS: atom_id res chain seq x y z
N MET A 1 20.37 -50.05 -20.41
CA MET A 1 21.48 -49.50 -19.58
C MET A 1 21.85 -48.14 -20.14
N GLY A 2 22.14 -47.08 -19.38
CA GLY A 2 22.06 -46.88 -17.93
C GLY A 2 21.99 -45.37 -17.62
N TRP A 3 21.40 -44.99 -16.48
CA TRP A 3 21.26 -43.59 -16.04
C TRP A 3 22.42 -43.18 -15.11
N LEU A 4 22.84 -41.90 -15.17
CA LEU A 4 23.38 -41.06 -14.07
C LEU A 4 23.85 -39.71 -14.66
N GLY A 5 23.64 -38.53 -14.05
CA GLY A 5 22.81 -38.22 -12.88
C GLY A 5 22.92 -36.73 -12.50
N ASN A 6 21.85 -35.95 -12.73
CA ASN A 6 21.81 -34.53 -12.36
C ASN A 6 21.63 -34.36 -10.83
N ARG A 7 22.57 -33.68 -10.16
CA ARG A 7 22.46 -33.38 -8.72
C ARG A 7 21.57 -32.16 -8.45
N LEU A 8 20.82 -32.27 -7.36
CA LEU A 8 19.98 -31.20 -6.78
C LEU A 8 20.83 -30.08 -6.15
N PRO A 9 20.19 -28.99 -5.71
CA PRO A 9 20.39 -28.63 -4.31
C PRO A 9 19.08 -28.57 -3.50
N THR A 10 19.19 -29.04 -2.26
CA THR A 10 18.17 -28.99 -1.18
C THR A 10 18.16 -27.63 -0.46
N CYS A 11 17.19 -27.43 0.43
CA CYS A 11 17.21 -26.36 1.43
C CYS A 11 17.68 -26.93 2.78
N LEU A 12 18.65 -26.28 3.44
CA LEU A 12 18.82 -26.34 4.90
C LEU A 12 19.56 -25.09 5.43
N VAL A 13 20.04 -25.15 6.68
CA VAL A 13 20.31 -24.01 7.59
C VAL A 13 21.81 -23.62 7.68
N TRP A 14 22.11 -22.52 8.39
CA TRP A 14 23.42 -21.88 8.57
C TRP A 14 24.44 -22.72 9.36
N LEU A 15 25.76 -22.60 9.05
CA LEU A 15 26.76 -21.89 9.89
C LEU A 15 28.16 -21.75 9.22
N VAL A 16 28.86 -20.63 9.52
CA VAL A 16 30.33 -20.44 9.82
C VAL A 16 31.47 -21.01 8.93
N ASN A 17 32.39 -20.10 8.52
CA ASN A 17 33.85 -20.23 8.22
C ASN A 17 34.36 -21.12 7.05
N GLU A 18 35.57 -20.97 6.45
CA GLU A 18 36.71 -20.00 6.53
C GLU A 18 37.50 -19.98 5.18
N VAL A 19 38.14 -18.84 4.80
CA VAL A 19 39.41 -18.70 4.00
C VAL A 19 39.48 -19.32 2.56
N PRO A 20 40.46 -19.02 1.65
CA PRO A 20 41.48 -17.96 1.58
C PRO A 20 41.23 -16.88 0.49
N ALA A 21 42.17 -15.94 0.35
CA ALA A 21 42.11 -14.82 -0.59
C ALA A 21 42.80 -15.08 -1.96
N ARG A 22 42.40 -14.32 -2.99
CA ARG A 22 43.25 -13.93 -4.13
C ARG A 22 43.11 -12.42 -4.41
N ARG A 23 44.20 -11.83 -4.91
CA ARG A 23 44.36 -10.37 -5.10
C ARG A 23 43.68 -9.89 -6.40
N VAL A 24 43.01 -8.75 -6.33
CA VAL A 24 42.85 -7.78 -7.44
C VAL A 24 43.01 -6.38 -6.82
N SER A 25 43.67 -5.48 -7.54
CA SER A 25 44.00 -4.11 -7.09
C SER A 25 42.80 -3.14 -7.13
N ALA A 26 43.00 -1.95 -6.54
CA ALA A 26 41.95 -0.97 -6.26
C ALA A 26 42.04 0.30 -7.13
N ALA A 27 41.34 1.36 -6.69
CA ALA A 27 41.10 2.65 -7.36
C ALA A 27 40.09 2.58 -8.53
N VAL A 28 39.22 3.56 -8.79
CA VAL A 28 38.96 4.88 -8.15
C VAL A 28 37.45 4.99 -7.86
N TRP A 29 37.02 5.55 -6.70
CA TRP A 29 35.72 6.25 -6.51
C TRP A 29 35.54 6.70 -5.04
N LEU A 30 36.16 7.81 -4.63
CA LEU A 30 35.63 8.74 -3.59
C LEU A 30 36.59 9.92 -3.39
N GLU A 31 36.06 11.15 -3.55
CA GLU A 31 36.67 12.39 -3.06
C GLU A 31 35.52 13.23 -2.49
N ARG A 32 35.80 13.99 -1.42
CA ARG A 32 34.87 14.90 -0.71
C ARG A 32 33.73 14.19 0.05
N GLY A 33 33.55 14.42 1.34
CA GLY A 33 34.39 15.18 2.27
C GLY A 33 33.84 15.10 3.69
N ALA A 34 34.72 15.08 4.69
CA ALA A 34 34.37 15.06 6.09
C ALA A 34 35.45 15.80 6.90
N SER A 35 35.23 17.07 7.18
CA SER A 35 36.01 17.80 8.19
C SER A 35 35.44 17.45 9.56
N ALA A 36 36.16 16.63 10.32
CA ALA A 36 36.01 16.60 11.76
C ALA A 36 36.81 17.77 12.35
N VAL A 37 36.23 18.48 13.31
CA VAL A 37 36.91 19.47 14.15
C VAL A 37 36.49 19.16 15.58
N ASP A 38 37.47 19.09 16.49
CA ASP A 38 37.25 18.73 17.88
C ASP A 38 36.47 19.81 18.64
N LEU A 39 35.59 19.36 19.54
CA LEU A 39 35.01 20.20 20.60
C LEU A 39 35.08 19.44 21.92
N ASN A 40 36.23 19.57 22.58
CA ASN A 40 36.33 19.44 24.03
C ASN A 40 35.82 20.75 24.65
N SER A 41 34.78 20.69 25.48
CA SER A 41 34.34 21.82 26.29
C SER A 41 33.57 21.33 27.52
N ASP A 42 34.07 21.64 28.71
CA ASP A 42 33.40 21.33 29.96
C ASP A 42 32.05 22.06 30.10
N MET A 43 31.07 21.38 30.68
CA MET A 43 29.75 21.95 30.96
C MET A 43 29.64 22.30 32.45
N PRO A 44 29.69 23.60 32.84
CA PRO A 44 29.33 24.00 34.19
C PRO A 44 27.83 23.79 34.44
N ALA A 45 27.45 23.53 35.68
CA ALA A 45 26.05 23.31 36.05
C ALA A 45 25.25 24.63 35.96
N ALA A 46 24.25 24.67 35.08
CA ALA A 46 23.33 25.80 34.98
C ALA A 46 22.37 25.83 36.18
N VAL A 47 22.38 26.92 36.94
CA VAL A 47 21.44 27.16 38.04
C VAL A 47 20.07 27.49 37.47
N PHE A 48 19.01 26.84 37.97
CA PHE A 48 17.63 27.13 37.59
C PHE A 48 17.15 28.48 38.16
N PRO A 49 16.68 29.43 37.33
CA PRO A 49 15.93 30.58 37.82
C PRO A 49 14.57 30.15 38.39
N SER A 50 14.05 30.92 39.35
CA SER A 50 12.77 30.63 40.01
C SER A 50 11.58 30.65 39.05
N VAL A 51 10.54 29.90 39.41
CA VAL A 51 9.22 29.93 38.78
C VAL A 51 8.71 31.37 38.68
N MET A 52 8.36 31.82 37.48
CA MET A 52 7.45 32.94 37.26
C MET A 52 6.20 32.45 36.56
N SER A 53 5.04 32.77 37.13
CA SER A 53 3.74 32.48 36.52
C SER A 53 3.53 33.42 35.34
N LEU A 54 3.73 32.89 34.13
CA LEU A 54 3.19 33.48 32.91
C LEU A 54 1.77 32.94 32.70
N GLU A 55 0.87 33.83 32.33
CA GLU A 55 -0.55 33.54 32.16
C GLU A 55 -0.79 32.56 31.00
N ALA A 56 -1.86 31.76 31.09
CA ALA A 56 -2.13 30.65 30.18
C ALA A 56 -2.64 31.11 28.80
N THR A 57 -1.75 31.62 27.96
CA THR A 57 -1.98 31.78 26.52
C THR A 57 -2.06 30.40 25.85
N VAL A 58 -3.25 29.81 25.93
CA VAL A 58 -3.76 28.61 25.22
C VAL A 58 -2.68 27.76 24.54
N ALA A 59 -2.01 26.90 25.31
CA ALA A 59 -1.08 25.92 24.78
C ALA A 59 -1.85 24.68 24.30
N GLY A 60 -1.92 24.48 22.98
CA GLY A 60 -2.61 23.34 22.37
C GLY A 60 -2.10 21.97 22.84
N VAL A 61 -2.97 20.97 22.81
CA VAL A 61 -2.68 19.63 23.38
C VAL A 61 -2.36 18.57 22.33
N MET A 62 -1.65 17.53 22.76
CA MET A 62 -1.29 16.39 21.92
C MET A 62 -2.09 15.14 22.32
N ILE A 63 -3.00 14.70 21.46
CA ILE A 63 -3.79 13.48 21.69
C ILE A 63 -3.14 12.30 20.98
N GLY A 64 -2.41 11.47 21.72
CA GLY A 64 -1.82 10.23 21.23
C GLY A 64 -2.84 9.10 21.20
N VAL A 65 -2.92 8.37 20.09
CA VAL A 65 -3.85 7.25 19.90
C VAL A 65 -3.12 5.98 19.50
N ASP A 66 -3.31 4.91 20.27
CA ASP A 66 -2.99 3.53 19.91
C ASP A 66 -4.25 2.86 19.29
N PRO A 67 -4.31 2.64 17.96
CA PRO A 67 -5.52 2.14 17.30
C PRO A 67 -5.49 0.61 17.18
N HIS A 68 -6.35 -0.10 17.92
CA HIS A 68 -6.49 -1.55 17.84
C HIS A 68 -7.82 -1.99 17.21
N LYS A 69 -7.86 -3.20 16.64
CA LYS A 69 -8.97 -3.72 15.82
C LYS A 69 -10.35 -3.74 16.50
N GLY A 70 -10.40 -3.74 17.83
CA GLY A 70 -11.66 -3.74 18.61
C GLY A 70 -11.84 -2.49 19.48
N SER A 71 -10.82 -1.67 19.64
CA SER A 71 -10.84 -0.46 20.47
C SER A 71 -9.65 0.45 20.17
N HIS A 72 -9.84 1.75 20.28
CA HIS A 72 -8.77 2.73 20.25
C HIS A 72 -8.57 3.28 21.66
N THR A 73 -7.32 3.38 22.10
CA THR A 73 -6.97 4.03 23.36
C THR A 73 -6.34 5.37 23.04
N ALA A 74 -6.85 6.45 23.62
CA ALA A 74 -6.34 7.80 23.43
C ALA A 74 -5.91 8.40 24.78
N VAL A 75 -4.80 9.14 24.76
CA VAL A 75 -4.24 9.86 25.91
C VAL A 75 -3.89 11.27 25.45
N VAL A 76 -4.36 12.28 26.19
CA VAL A 76 -4.06 13.69 25.91
C VAL A 76 -2.95 14.19 26.83
N LEU A 77 -1.97 14.87 26.23
CA LEU A 77 -0.83 15.48 26.91
C LEU A 77 -0.80 16.99 26.70
N ASP A 78 -0.30 17.72 27.69
CA ASP A 78 0.19 19.09 27.53
C ASP A 78 1.59 19.13 26.87
N GLN A 79 2.13 20.34 26.71
CA GLN A 79 3.46 20.59 26.12
C GLN A 79 4.64 20.13 27.00
N VAL A 80 4.42 19.74 28.26
CA VAL A 80 5.45 19.21 29.18
C VAL A 80 5.25 17.72 29.50
N GLU A 81 4.39 17.05 28.71
CA GLU A 81 4.06 15.62 28.78
C GLU A 81 3.25 15.17 30.01
N THR A 82 2.61 16.09 30.72
CA THR A 82 1.60 15.79 31.75
C THR A 82 0.39 15.14 31.10
N VAL A 83 -0.15 14.07 31.70
CA VAL A 83 -1.41 13.46 31.23
C VAL A 83 -2.59 14.28 31.74
N LEU A 84 -3.33 14.92 30.83
CA LEU A 84 -4.55 15.66 31.16
C LEU A 84 -5.78 14.74 31.20
N GLY A 85 -5.73 13.60 30.51
CA GLY A 85 -6.85 12.65 30.43
C GLY A 85 -6.57 11.44 29.54
N GLN A 86 -7.44 10.44 29.63
CA GLN A 86 -7.38 9.23 28.80
C GLN A 86 -8.79 8.67 28.52
N VAL A 87 -8.98 8.01 27.38
CA VAL A 87 -10.23 7.31 27.04
C VAL A 87 -9.96 6.02 26.26
N ARG A 88 -10.85 5.03 26.38
CA ARG A 88 -10.87 3.82 25.57
C ARG A 88 -12.21 3.68 24.83
N VAL A 89 -12.19 3.91 23.53
CA VAL A 89 -13.37 3.85 22.65
C VAL A 89 -13.42 2.50 21.94
N LYS A 90 -14.61 1.91 21.76
CA LYS A 90 -14.78 0.66 20.98
C LYS A 90 -14.73 0.97 19.48
N ALA A 91 -14.05 0.13 18.69
CA ALA A 91 -13.94 0.34 17.24
C ALA A 91 -15.27 0.04 16.55
N ARG A 92 -16.06 1.09 16.30
CA ARG A 92 -17.47 1.07 15.85
C ARG A 92 -17.76 2.29 14.96
N ALA A 93 -18.97 2.37 14.38
CA ALA A 93 -19.35 3.46 13.47
C ALA A 93 -19.27 4.85 14.14
N ASP A 94 -19.60 4.92 15.42
CA ASP A 94 -19.62 6.08 16.30
C ASP A 94 -18.25 6.42 16.93
N GLN A 95 -17.17 5.71 16.57
CA GLN A 95 -15.86 5.84 17.24
C GLN A 95 -15.27 7.25 17.22
N VAL A 96 -15.43 8.00 16.11
CA VAL A 96 -14.95 9.39 16.03
C VAL A 96 -15.86 10.35 16.77
N GLU A 97 -17.16 10.07 16.85
CA GLU A 97 -18.10 10.87 17.64
C GLU A 97 -17.80 10.74 19.15
N GLN A 98 -17.53 9.52 19.63
CA GLN A 98 -17.08 9.29 21.01
C GLN A 98 -15.75 9.98 21.31
N LEU A 99 -14.74 9.83 20.44
CA LEU A 99 -13.42 10.46 20.61
C LEU A 99 -13.51 11.99 20.60
N ARG A 100 -14.30 12.59 19.70
CA ARG A 100 -14.48 14.05 19.66
C ARG A 100 -15.28 14.57 20.84
N ARG A 101 -16.33 13.88 21.27
CA ARG A 101 -17.09 14.24 22.48
C ARG A 101 -16.20 14.27 23.72
N TRP A 102 -15.32 13.29 23.88
CA TRP A 102 -14.31 13.31 24.95
C TRP A 102 -13.29 14.44 24.77
N ALA A 103 -12.83 14.71 23.54
CA ALA A 103 -11.86 15.76 23.25
C ALA A 103 -12.44 17.19 23.20
N GLN A 104 -13.72 17.41 23.57
CA GLN A 104 -14.35 18.73 23.59
C GLN A 104 -13.73 19.69 24.62
N GLU A 105 -13.11 19.15 25.69
CA GLU A 105 -12.41 19.93 26.72
C GLU A 105 -11.17 20.65 26.19
N TRP A 106 -10.60 20.21 25.07
CA TRP A 106 -9.38 20.79 24.48
C TRP A 106 -9.65 21.24 23.03
N PRO A 107 -10.05 22.51 22.81
CA PRO A 107 -10.40 23.00 21.48
C PRO A 107 -9.20 23.10 20.53
N ASP A 108 -8.05 23.54 21.04
CA ASP A 108 -6.76 23.47 20.33
C ASP A 108 -6.08 22.13 20.64
N ARG A 109 -6.11 21.22 19.65
CA ARG A 109 -5.65 19.84 19.78
C ARG A 109 -5.13 19.30 18.44
N VAL A 110 -4.13 18.44 18.51
CA VAL A 110 -3.64 17.67 17.35
C VAL A 110 -3.61 16.18 17.69
N TRP A 111 -4.08 15.34 16.76
CA TRP A 111 -4.20 13.89 16.92
C TRP A 111 -2.96 13.17 16.38
N ALA A 112 -2.13 12.67 17.29
CA ALA A 112 -1.02 11.80 16.99
C ALA A 112 -1.51 10.34 16.89
N VAL A 113 -1.67 9.81 15.67
CA VAL A 113 -2.25 8.46 15.46
C VAL A 113 -1.14 7.46 15.09
N GLU A 114 -1.01 6.35 15.85
CA GLU A 114 -0.01 5.34 15.50
C GLU A 114 -0.36 4.63 14.18
N GLY A 115 0.56 4.69 13.22
CA GLY A 115 0.42 4.01 11.95
C GLY A 115 -0.87 4.41 11.21
N ALA A 116 -1.11 5.70 11.05
CA ALA A 116 -2.17 6.28 10.21
C ALA A 116 -2.02 5.90 8.71
N ARG A 117 -0.93 5.25 8.32
CA ARG A 117 -0.75 4.59 7.01
C ARG A 117 -0.90 3.07 7.06
N GLY A 118 -1.41 2.53 8.17
CA GLY A 118 -1.48 1.10 8.52
C GLY A 118 -2.82 0.74 9.21
N LEU A 119 -2.79 0.45 10.51
CA LEU A 119 -4.00 0.06 11.27
C LEU A 119 -4.86 1.27 11.66
N GLY A 120 -4.23 2.38 12.05
CA GLY A 120 -4.91 3.66 12.32
C GLY A 120 -5.45 4.39 11.10
N GLN A 121 -5.28 3.84 9.89
CA GLN A 121 -5.59 4.54 8.63
C GLN A 121 -7.06 4.96 8.51
N LEU A 122 -8.00 4.08 8.85
CA LEU A 122 -9.43 4.40 8.83
C LEU A 122 -9.77 5.51 9.85
N LEU A 123 -9.25 5.40 11.07
CA LEU A 123 -9.53 6.38 12.13
C LEU A 123 -8.97 7.76 11.78
N ALA A 124 -7.74 7.82 11.27
CA ALA A 124 -7.12 9.06 10.83
C ALA A 124 -7.93 9.74 9.70
N GLN A 125 -8.36 8.98 8.68
CA GLN A 125 -9.21 9.52 7.61
C GLN A 125 -10.56 10.04 8.13
N GLN A 126 -11.20 9.33 9.07
CA GLN A 126 -12.46 9.79 9.66
C GLN A 126 -12.31 11.03 10.55
N LEU A 127 -11.16 11.22 11.22
CA LEU A 127 -10.85 12.43 11.98
C LEU A 127 -10.64 13.65 11.05
N ILE A 128 -9.86 13.50 9.97
CA ILE A 128 -9.66 14.56 8.97
C ILE A 128 -10.99 14.96 8.31
N ALA A 129 -11.84 13.98 7.98
CA ALA A 129 -13.14 14.20 7.35
C ALA A 129 -14.13 15.03 8.20
N VAL A 130 -13.84 15.25 9.49
CA VAL A 130 -14.60 16.12 10.40
C VAL A 130 -13.79 17.30 10.93
N GLY A 131 -12.71 17.67 10.23
CA GLY A 131 -11.93 18.89 10.44
C GLY A 131 -10.81 18.80 11.48
N GLU A 132 -10.47 17.61 11.98
CA GLU A 132 -9.42 17.44 12.99
C GLU A 132 -8.02 17.39 12.35
N HIS A 133 -7.02 18.05 12.96
CA HIS A 133 -5.63 17.96 12.54
C HIS A 133 -5.01 16.63 13.03
N VAL A 134 -4.46 15.82 12.11
CA VAL A 134 -3.93 14.47 12.39
C VAL A 134 -2.51 14.26 11.84
N VAL A 135 -1.62 13.65 12.62
CA VAL A 135 -0.22 13.32 12.24
C VAL A 135 0.08 11.82 12.34
N ASP A 136 0.86 11.28 11.38
CA ASP A 136 1.23 9.84 11.30
C ASP A 136 2.44 9.51 12.18
N VAL A 137 2.20 9.01 13.39
CA VAL A 137 3.28 8.52 14.25
C VAL A 137 3.70 7.13 13.79
N GLN A 138 4.98 6.99 13.40
CA GLN A 138 5.51 5.67 13.07
C GLN A 138 5.64 4.81 14.33
N PRO A 139 5.18 3.54 14.35
CA PRO A 139 5.25 2.67 15.53
C PRO A 139 6.64 2.48 16.14
N LYS A 140 7.70 2.75 15.36
CA LYS A 140 9.10 2.70 15.83
C LYS A 140 9.52 3.91 16.65
N LEU A 141 8.84 5.05 16.52
CA LEU A 141 9.06 6.24 17.33
C LEU A 141 8.40 6.06 18.69
N ALA A 142 7.10 5.71 18.71
CA ALA A 142 6.38 5.35 19.93
C ALA A 142 7.07 4.21 20.70
N ALA A 143 7.46 3.12 20.02
CA ALA A 143 8.22 2.05 20.66
C ALA A 143 9.60 2.49 21.19
N ARG A 144 10.28 3.47 20.57
CA ARG A 144 11.55 4.01 21.08
C ARG A 144 11.32 4.89 22.32
N VAL A 145 10.25 5.69 22.34
CA VAL A 145 9.86 6.48 23.51
C VAL A 145 9.56 5.56 24.70
N ARG A 146 8.72 4.53 24.51
CA ARG A 146 8.42 3.54 25.57
C ARG A 146 9.67 2.84 26.10
N LEU A 147 10.63 2.52 25.24
CA LEU A 147 11.91 1.88 25.62
C LEU A 147 12.89 2.81 26.35
N LEU A 148 12.69 4.13 26.28
CA LEU A 148 13.53 5.14 26.95
C LEU A 148 12.83 5.78 28.17
N ASN A 149 11.56 5.45 28.41
CA ASN A 149 10.81 5.90 29.58
C ASN A 149 11.22 5.08 30.81
N THR A 150 11.86 5.74 31.79
CA THR A 150 12.37 5.10 33.01
C THR A 150 11.30 4.79 34.05
N GLY A 151 10.10 5.37 33.95
CA GLY A 151 9.01 5.15 34.90
C GLY A 151 8.00 4.09 34.43
N GLN A 152 7.24 4.40 33.37
CA GLN A 152 6.12 3.57 32.91
C GLN A 152 6.57 2.49 31.91
N VAL A 153 7.37 1.53 32.40
CA VAL A 153 7.96 0.45 31.58
C VAL A 153 6.94 -0.62 31.17
N ASN A 154 5.89 -0.83 31.97
CA ASN A 154 4.88 -1.85 31.71
C ASN A 154 4.07 -1.56 30.44
N LYS A 155 4.06 -2.51 29.49
CA LYS A 155 3.25 -2.39 28.27
C LYS A 155 1.75 -2.51 28.61
N ASN A 156 1.00 -1.45 28.34
CA ASN A 156 -0.46 -1.43 28.30
C ASN A 156 -0.94 -0.37 27.29
N ASP A 157 -2.18 -0.48 26.83
CA ASP A 157 -2.71 0.37 25.76
C ASP A 157 -2.64 1.88 26.08
N PRO A 158 -2.84 2.36 27.33
CA PRO A 158 -2.61 3.76 27.70
C PRO A 158 -1.13 4.20 27.62
N ASN A 159 -0.18 3.38 28.06
CA ASN A 159 1.24 3.70 27.97
C ASN A 159 1.73 3.70 26.51
N ASP A 160 1.16 2.85 25.66
CA ASP A 160 1.40 2.85 24.22
C ASP A 160 0.84 4.14 23.59
N ALA A 161 -0.40 4.52 23.87
CA ALA A 161 -1.00 5.79 23.44
C ALA A 161 -0.26 7.04 23.96
N ARG A 162 0.19 7.05 25.22
CA ARG A 162 1.07 8.11 25.77
C ARG A 162 2.40 8.17 25.02
N SER A 163 2.98 7.02 24.70
CA SER A 163 4.23 6.95 23.94
C SER A 163 4.07 7.47 22.50
N VAL A 164 2.87 7.37 21.93
CA VAL A 164 2.51 7.98 20.64
C VAL A 164 2.44 9.51 20.74
N ALA A 165 1.79 10.06 21.79
CA ALA A 165 1.75 11.50 22.04
C ALA A 165 3.14 12.09 22.26
N VAL A 166 3.95 11.53 23.17
CA VAL A 166 5.32 11.98 23.43
C VAL A 166 6.21 11.84 22.19
N ALA A 167 6.02 10.80 21.39
CA ALA A 167 6.75 10.63 20.12
C ALA A 167 6.37 11.66 19.05
N ALA A 168 5.27 12.39 19.22
CA ALA A 168 4.84 13.47 18.34
C ALA A 168 5.25 14.85 18.86
N LEU A 169 5.06 15.14 20.16
CA LEU A 169 5.58 16.36 20.81
C LEU A 169 7.10 16.55 20.57
N ARG A 170 7.87 15.46 20.64
CA ARG A 170 9.34 15.50 20.46
C ARG A 170 9.82 15.39 19.00
N ALA A 171 8.95 15.42 18.00
CA ALA A 171 9.31 15.10 16.61
C ALA A 171 8.98 16.22 15.61
N HIS A 172 9.99 17.07 15.36
CA HIS A 172 9.90 18.24 14.47
C HIS A 172 9.48 17.93 13.01
N ASP A 173 9.72 16.70 12.52
CA ASP A 173 9.44 16.26 11.15
C ASP A 173 8.27 15.24 11.06
N LEU A 174 7.26 15.30 11.94
CA LEU A 174 6.06 14.49 11.73
C LEU A 174 5.31 14.95 10.47
N ARG A 175 4.80 13.96 9.72
CA ARG A 175 4.01 14.23 8.51
C ARG A 175 2.53 14.10 8.81
N GLU A 176 1.84 15.23 8.63
CA GLU A 176 0.38 15.32 8.56
C GLU A 176 -0.24 14.24 7.68
N VAL A 177 -1.44 13.83 8.06
CA VAL A 177 -2.24 12.87 7.31
C VAL A 177 -3.20 13.68 6.45
N GLY A 178 -2.87 13.82 5.17
CA GLY A 178 -3.83 14.31 4.18
C GLY A 178 -4.88 13.24 3.82
N ILE A 179 -5.97 13.69 3.20
CA ILE A 179 -7.03 12.86 2.62
C ILE A 179 -6.43 11.80 1.66
N GLU A 180 -7.08 10.66 1.49
CA GLU A 180 -6.69 9.63 0.51
C GLU A 180 -7.00 10.06 -0.93
N GLU A 181 -5.96 10.55 -1.61
CA GLU A 181 -5.86 10.66 -3.08
C GLU A 181 -6.23 9.34 -3.79
N ASP A 182 -6.56 9.40 -5.09
CA ASP A 182 -6.73 8.23 -5.96
C ASP A 182 -5.55 7.24 -5.96
N THR A 183 -4.34 7.70 -5.60
CA THR A 183 -3.16 6.84 -5.39
C THR A 183 -3.40 5.75 -4.32
N ALA A 184 -4.38 5.92 -3.44
CA ALA A 184 -4.86 4.90 -2.52
C ALA A 184 -5.49 3.68 -3.24
N VAL A 185 -6.25 3.90 -4.32
CA VAL A 185 -6.88 2.83 -5.12
C VAL A 185 -5.82 1.90 -5.72
N LEU A 186 -4.68 2.46 -6.13
CA LEU A 186 -3.50 1.71 -6.60
C LEU A 186 -2.91 0.82 -5.48
N ARG A 187 -2.88 1.31 -4.24
CA ARG A 187 -2.45 0.55 -3.05
C ARG A 187 -3.40 -0.60 -2.72
N VAL A 188 -4.70 -0.44 -2.93
CA VAL A 188 -5.71 -1.49 -2.74
C VAL A 188 -5.54 -2.62 -3.76
N TRP A 189 -5.54 -2.31 -5.07
CA TRP A 189 -5.45 -3.35 -6.10
C TRP A 189 -4.07 -4.05 -6.14
N SER A 190 -2.98 -3.31 -5.92
CA SER A 190 -1.64 -3.92 -5.83
C SER A 190 -1.49 -4.84 -4.61
N ARG A 191 -2.17 -4.55 -3.49
CA ARG A 191 -2.28 -5.46 -2.33
C ARG A 191 -3.04 -6.72 -2.73
N ARG A 192 -4.28 -6.61 -3.22
CA ARG A 192 -5.10 -7.77 -3.61
C ARG A 192 -4.43 -8.66 -4.65
N TYR A 193 -3.71 -8.09 -5.62
CA TYR A 193 -2.96 -8.88 -6.62
C TYR A 193 -1.83 -9.71 -5.99
N ARG A 194 -1.12 -9.16 -4.99
CA ARG A 194 -0.09 -9.87 -4.22
C ARG A 194 -0.70 -10.99 -3.37
N ASP A 195 -1.80 -10.71 -2.70
CA ASP A 195 -2.46 -11.69 -1.82
C ASP A 195 -2.96 -12.90 -2.63
N LEU A 196 -3.56 -12.65 -3.80
CA LEU A 196 -3.91 -13.68 -4.78
C LEU A 196 -2.68 -14.41 -5.34
N ALA A 197 -1.52 -13.78 -5.43
CA ALA A 197 -0.29 -14.44 -5.86
C ALA A 197 0.25 -15.41 -4.79
N SER A 198 0.16 -15.03 -3.51
CA SER A 198 0.46 -15.92 -2.38
C SER A 198 -0.49 -17.12 -2.35
N LEU A 199 -1.81 -16.88 -2.46
CA LEU A 199 -2.82 -17.94 -2.51
C LEU A 199 -2.61 -18.90 -3.70
N ARG A 200 -2.37 -18.37 -4.92
CA ARG A 200 -2.04 -19.22 -6.08
C ARG A 200 -0.84 -20.12 -5.82
N THR A 201 0.19 -19.59 -5.15
CA THR A 201 1.41 -20.36 -4.86
C THR A 201 1.12 -21.48 -3.87
N GLN A 202 0.32 -21.21 -2.82
CA GLN A 202 -0.11 -22.24 -1.86
C GLN A 202 -0.94 -23.35 -2.53
N VAL A 203 -1.91 -22.99 -3.38
CA VAL A 203 -2.73 -23.95 -4.13
C VAL A 203 -1.88 -24.79 -5.08
N VAL A 204 -0.96 -24.19 -5.85
CA VAL A 204 -0.06 -24.93 -6.74
C VAL A 204 0.87 -25.87 -5.98
N CYS A 205 1.41 -25.46 -4.82
CA CYS A 205 2.24 -26.35 -4.00
C CYS A 205 1.44 -27.53 -3.41
N ARG A 206 0.18 -27.31 -2.98
CA ARG A 206 -0.71 -28.39 -2.53
C ARG A 206 -1.07 -29.34 -3.66
N LEU A 207 -1.44 -28.80 -4.83
CA LEU A 207 -1.78 -29.59 -6.02
C LEU A 207 -0.58 -30.41 -6.50
N HIS A 208 0.64 -29.84 -6.49
CA HIS A 208 1.87 -30.56 -6.83
C HIS A 208 2.15 -31.72 -5.86
N ALA A 209 1.90 -31.55 -4.56
CA ALA A 209 2.03 -32.62 -3.58
C ALA A 209 1.02 -33.77 -3.83
N VAL A 210 -0.28 -33.46 -3.96
CA VAL A 210 -1.32 -34.48 -4.22
C VAL A 210 -1.07 -35.19 -5.56
N LEU A 211 -0.62 -34.47 -6.59
CA LEU A 211 -0.24 -35.07 -7.88
C LEU A 211 0.96 -36.03 -7.77
N CYS A 212 1.94 -35.76 -6.90
CA CYS A 212 3.03 -36.70 -6.61
C CYS A 212 2.55 -37.97 -5.87
N GLU A 213 1.39 -37.95 -5.21
CA GLU A 213 0.75 -39.13 -4.62
C GLU A 213 -0.18 -39.89 -5.59
N LEU A 214 -0.46 -39.32 -6.77
CA LEU A 214 -1.33 -39.89 -7.81
C LEU A 214 -0.58 -40.42 -9.03
N VAL A 215 0.58 -39.85 -9.38
CA VAL A 215 1.27 -40.16 -10.65
C VAL A 215 2.77 -40.37 -10.45
N ALA A 216 3.25 -41.55 -10.86
CA ALA A 216 4.66 -41.91 -10.83
C ALA A 216 5.51 -40.98 -11.71
N GLY A 217 6.73 -40.66 -11.24
CA GLY A 217 7.65 -39.73 -11.89
C GLY A 217 7.49 -38.26 -11.48
N GLY A 218 6.31 -37.86 -10.95
CA GLY A 218 6.06 -36.50 -10.47
C GLY A 218 6.08 -35.42 -11.56
N PHE A 219 6.11 -34.15 -11.15
CA PHE A 219 5.82 -33.03 -12.05
C PHE A 219 6.83 -31.88 -12.02
N SER A 220 6.90 -31.19 -13.17
CA SER A 220 7.47 -29.85 -13.33
C SER A 220 7.09 -28.90 -12.19
N ARG A 221 8.05 -28.08 -11.74
CA ARG A 221 7.81 -26.99 -10.77
C ARG A 221 6.93 -25.86 -11.32
N GLN A 222 6.68 -25.83 -12.63
CA GLN A 222 5.66 -24.98 -13.25
C GLN A 222 4.45 -25.84 -13.62
N LEU A 223 3.31 -25.51 -13.02
CA LEU A 223 2.02 -26.16 -13.25
C LEU A 223 0.95 -25.09 -13.49
N THR A 224 0.14 -25.31 -14.52
CA THR A 224 -1.07 -24.55 -14.84
C THR A 224 -2.31 -25.41 -14.63
N ALA A 225 -3.49 -24.80 -14.53
CA ALA A 225 -4.73 -25.55 -14.37
C ALA A 225 -5.02 -26.49 -15.56
N GLY A 226 -4.72 -26.07 -16.80
CA GLY A 226 -4.89 -26.92 -17.99
C GLY A 226 -4.00 -28.17 -17.94
N GLN A 227 -2.70 -27.99 -17.68
CA GLN A 227 -1.75 -29.11 -17.51
C GLN A 227 -2.15 -30.05 -16.37
N ALA A 228 -2.75 -29.54 -15.30
CA ALA A 228 -3.25 -30.38 -14.21
C ALA A 228 -4.49 -31.18 -14.63
N ILE A 229 -5.40 -30.61 -15.41
CA ILE A 229 -6.57 -31.32 -15.98
C ILE A 229 -6.11 -32.42 -16.94
N GLU A 230 -5.27 -32.07 -17.92
CA GLU A 230 -4.70 -33.01 -18.89
C GLU A 230 -3.97 -34.20 -18.26
N VAL A 231 -3.48 -34.05 -17.02
CA VAL A 231 -2.89 -35.11 -16.21
C VAL A 231 -3.97 -35.91 -15.49
N LEU A 232 -4.86 -35.24 -14.71
CA LEU A 232 -5.88 -35.90 -13.90
C LEU A 232 -6.87 -36.73 -14.73
N ASP A 233 -7.17 -36.30 -15.95
CA ASP A 233 -8.05 -37.02 -16.89
C ASP A 233 -7.40 -38.32 -17.42
N ARG A 234 -6.09 -38.53 -17.19
CA ARG A 234 -5.36 -39.75 -17.55
C ARG A 234 -5.07 -40.67 -16.36
N VAL A 235 -5.43 -40.27 -15.13
CA VAL A 235 -5.14 -41.08 -13.93
C VAL A 235 -6.25 -42.10 -13.72
N ALA A 236 -5.97 -43.36 -14.04
CA ALA A 236 -6.76 -44.48 -13.54
C ALA A 236 -6.50 -44.64 -12.02
N VAL A 237 -7.55 -44.52 -11.21
CA VAL A 237 -7.49 -44.68 -9.75
C VAL A 237 -8.23 -45.94 -9.30
N HIS A 238 -7.68 -46.62 -8.29
CA HIS A 238 -8.28 -47.80 -7.68
C HIS A 238 -8.27 -47.67 -6.16
N GLY A 239 -9.42 -47.96 -5.52
CA GLY A 239 -9.60 -47.85 -4.08
C GLY A 239 -9.90 -46.42 -3.58
N ALA A 240 -10.60 -46.33 -2.44
CA ALA A 240 -11.17 -45.08 -1.92
C ALA A 240 -10.13 -43.96 -1.67
N ILE A 241 -8.91 -44.30 -1.23
CA ILE A 241 -7.87 -43.30 -0.95
C ILE A 241 -7.36 -42.64 -2.25
N ALA A 242 -7.24 -43.39 -3.34
CA ALA A 242 -6.85 -42.86 -4.64
C ALA A 242 -7.96 -41.97 -5.24
N GLN A 243 -9.22 -42.39 -5.07
CA GLN A 243 -10.39 -41.59 -5.46
C GLN A 243 -10.45 -40.25 -4.69
N ALA A 244 -10.32 -40.26 -3.36
CA ALA A 244 -10.33 -39.05 -2.54
C ALA A 244 -9.18 -38.09 -2.88
N ARG A 245 -8.00 -38.61 -3.25
CA ARG A 245 -6.88 -37.79 -3.77
C ARG A 245 -7.22 -37.13 -5.12
N LEU A 246 -7.86 -37.86 -6.03
CA LEU A 246 -8.29 -37.34 -7.34
C LEU A 246 -9.36 -36.24 -7.19
N GLU A 247 -10.29 -36.40 -6.25
CA GLU A 247 -11.28 -35.38 -5.89
C GLU A 247 -10.61 -34.12 -5.31
N LEU A 248 -9.74 -34.26 -4.30
CA LEU A 248 -8.97 -33.14 -3.74
C LEU A 248 -8.11 -32.43 -4.80
N ALA A 249 -7.54 -33.17 -5.75
CA ALA A 249 -6.78 -32.57 -6.85
C ALA A 249 -7.67 -31.75 -7.80
N ARG A 250 -8.89 -32.20 -8.08
CA ARG A 250 -9.88 -31.47 -8.89
C ARG A 250 -10.37 -30.20 -8.17
N ASP A 251 -10.60 -30.24 -6.87
CA ASP A 251 -10.93 -29.05 -6.06
C ASP A 251 -9.80 -28.01 -6.10
N LEU A 252 -8.55 -28.44 -5.91
CA LEU A 252 -7.38 -27.57 -5.99
C LEU A 252 -7.17 -26.99 -7.41
N VAL A 253 -7.57 -27.70 -8.46
CA VAL A 253 -7.60 -27.18 -9.84
C VAL A 253 -8.69 -26.12 -10.02
N ALA A 254 -9.91 -26.35 -9.53
CA ALA A 254 -10.99 -25.35 -9.57
C ALA A 254 -10.59 -24.07 -8.81
N ASP A 255 -9.94 -24.22 -7.65
CA ASP A 255 -9.40 -23.11 -6.88
C ASP A 255 -8.30 -22.35 -7.63
N LEU A 256 -7.42 -23.06 -8.33
CA LEU A 256 -6.37 -22.46 -9.17
C LEU A 256 -6.98 -21.65 -10.33
N GLN A 257 -8.00 -22.18 -11.02
CA GLN A 257 -8.73 -21.47 -12.07
C GLN A 257 -9.41 -20.20 -11.53
N ARG A 258 -10.12 -20.33 -10.40
CA ARG A 258 -10.82 -19.24 -9.69
C ARG A 258 -9.85 -18.12 -9.31
N ILE A 259 -8.69 -18.46 -8.76
CA ILE A 259 -7.64 -17.49 -8.40
C ILE A 259 -7.06 -16.84 -9.65
N ASP A 260 -6.74 -17.58 -10.71
CA ASP A 260 -6.17 -17.01 -11.95
C ASP A 260 -7.18 -16.18 -12.76
N ALA A 261 -8.49 -16.44 -12.64
CA ALA A 261 -9.53 -15.52 -13.10
C ALA A 261 -9.51 -14.19 -12.31
N GLN A 262 -9.54 -14.26 -10.97
CA GLN A 262 -9.49 -13.06 -10.12
C GLN A 262 -8.19 -12.25 -10.32
N ARG A 263 -7.04 -12.90 -10.54
CA ARG A 263 -5.77 -12.22 -10.83
C ARG A 263 -5.80 -11.46 -12.16
N ARG A 264 -6.46 -11.99 -13.19
CA ARG A 264 -6.66 -11.31 -14.48
C ARG A 264 -7.58 -10.09 -14.34
N GLU A 265 -8.67 -10.22 -13.60
CA GLU A 265 -9.59 -9.11 -13.28
C GLU A 265 -8.87 -7.99 -12.52
N VAL A 266 -8.17 -8.31 -11.42
CA VAL A 266 -7.44 -7.32 -10.62
C VAL A 266 -6.34 -6.65 -11.46
N LYS A 267 -5.60 -7.39 -12.30
CA LYS A 267 -4.61 -6.80 -13.22
C LYS A 267 -5.26 -5.79 -14.18
N ARG A 268 -6.46 -6.06 -14.72
CA ARG A 268 -7.21 -5.11 -15.56
C ARG A 268 -7.66 -3.87 -14.78
N ARG A 269 -8.12 -4.02 -13.53
CA ARG A 269 -8.47 -2.89 -12.65
C ARG A 269 -7.25 -2.01 -12.34
N THR A 270 -6.12 -2.63 -11.99
CA THR A 270 -4.85 -1.91 -11.77
C THR A 270 -4.38 -1.19 -13.04
N ALA A 271 -4.50 -1.81 -14.22
CA ALA A 271 -4.11 -1.16 -15.47
C ALA A 271 -4.88 0.15 -15.72
N ARG A 272 -6.22 0.13 -15.62
CA ARG A 272 -7.04 1.35 -15.79
C ARG A 272 -6.66 2.45 -14.79
N ALA A 273 -6.49 2.10 -13.52
CA ALA A 273 -6.12 3.07 -12.48
C ALA A 273 -4.70 3.64 -12.67
N VAL A 274 -3.76 2.88 -13.26
CA VAL A 274 -2.43 3.39 -13.61
C VAL A 274 -2.52 4.34 -14.82
N THR A 275 -3.28 3.99 -15.86
CA THR A 275 -3.53 4.88 -17.00
C THR A 275 -4.15 6.21 -16.55
N ALA A 276 -5.19 6.16 -15.71
CA ALA A 276 -5.84 7.35 -15.14
C ALA A 276 -4.95 8.17 -14.18
N SER A 277 -3.76 7.68 -13.81
CA SER A 277 -2.77 8.44 -13.04
C SER A 277 -1.75 9.18 -13.91
N HIS A 278 -1.81 9.04 -15.25
CA HIS A 278 -0.95 9.72 -16.22
C HIS A 278 0.56 9.61 -15.93
N THR A 279 0.99 8.52 -15.29
CA THR A 279 2.39 8.33 -14.84
C THR A 279 3.29 7.79 -15.95
N THR A 280 4.47 8.37 -16.12
CA THR A 280 5.49 7.91 -17.09
C THR A 280 6.39 6.79 -16.54
N ILE A 281 6.22 6.38 -15.27
CA ILE A 281 7.06 5.30 -14.70
C ILE A 281 6.89 3.95 -15.39
N THR A 282 5.79 3.73 -16.13
CA THR A 282 5.54 2.50 -16.91
C THR A 282 6.47 2.33 -18.11
N ASP A 283 7.09 3.41 -18.59
CA ASP A 283 7.98 3.39 -19.76
C ASP A 283 9.33 2.76 -19.41
N ILE A 284 9.65 2.68 -18.11
CA ILE A 284 10.81 1.95 -17.59
C ILE A 284 10.57 0.46 -17.81
N TYR A 285 11.29 -0.15 -18.77
CA TYR A 285 11.10 -1.56 -19.14
C TYR A 285 11.00 -2.50 -17.93
N GLY A 286 9.90 -3.26 -17.84
CA GLY A 286 9.60 -4.15 -16.71
C GLY A 286 8.78 -3.53 -15.57
N VAL A 287 8.53 -2.21 -15.59
CA VAL A 287 7.59 -1.52 -14.69
C VAL A 287 6.16 -1.61 -15.26
N GLY A 288 5.62 -2.83 -15.38
CA GLY A 288 4.21 -3.00 -15.76
C GLY A 288 3.24 -2.46 -14.69
N PRO A 289 1.92 -2.34 -14.98
CA PRO A 289 0.97 -1.66 -14.08
C PRO A 289 0.93 -2.16 -12.63
N ILE A 290 1.20 -3.44 -12.36
CA ILE A 290 1.31 -3.96 -10.99
C ILE A 290 2.52 -3.36 -10.24
N VAL A 291 3.64 -3.15 -10.93
CA VAL A 291 4.84 -2.49 -10.37
C VAL A 291 4.53 -1.01 -10.15
N ALA A 292 4.00 -0.31 -11.18
CA ALA A 292 3.64 1.10 -11.09
C ALA A 292 2.67 1.39 -9.94
N ALA A 293 1.56 0.64 -9.83
CA ALA A 293 0.60 0.78 -8.74
C ALA A 293 1.18 0.44 -7.35
N THR A 294 2.16 -0.47 -7.27
CA THR A 294 2.87 -0.74 -6.01
C THR A 294 3.84 0.39 -5.66
N VAL A 295 4.42 1.06 -6.65
CA VAL A 295 5.26 2.26 -6.45
C VAL A 295 4.38 3.41 -5.95
N LEU A 296 3.45 3.88 -6.79
CA LEU A 296 2.57 5.01 -6.47
C LEU A 296 1.84 4.82 -5.13
N GLY A 297 1.19 3.67 -4.92
CA GLY A 297 0.44 3.38 -3.70
C GLY A 297 1.26 3.21 -2.41
N TYR A 298 2.60 3.17 -2.46
CA TYR A 298 3.46 3.20 -1.26
C TYR A 298 4.29 4.48 -1.13
N VAL A 299 4.55 5.18 -2.23
CA VAL A 299 5.23 6.48 -2.23
C VAL A 299 4.25 7.59 -1.85
N ARG A 300 3.05 7.60 -2.46
CA ARG A 300 2.18 8.78 -2.64
C ARG A 300 3.00 9.91 -3.28
N ASP A 301 3.00 11.11 -2.70
CA ASP A 301 3.88 12.20 -3.09
C ASP A 301 5.38 11.80 -3.03
N ILE A 302 6.12 12.02 -4.12
CA ILE A 302 7.57 11.77 -4.23
C ILE A 302 8.43 12.83 -3.49
N ARG A 303 7.95 14.08 -3.38
CA ARG A 303 8.66 15.26 -2.85
C ARG A 303 9.11 15.05 -1.39
N ARG A 304 8.44 14.14 -0.68
CA ARG A 304 8.82 13.59 0.64
C ARG A 304 10.23 12.96 0.71
N PHE A 305 10.87 12.72 -0.43
CA PHE A 305 12.23 12.20 -0.52
C PHE A 305 13.10 13.25 -1.21
N PRO A 306 13.79 14.13 -0.47
CA PRO A 306 14.56 15.24 -1.06
C PRO A 306 15.68 14.81 -2.02
N THR A 307 16.09 13.53 -1.97
CA THR A 307 17.05 12.96 -2.93
C THR A 307 16.68 11.53 -3.33
N ARG A 308 17.12 11.12 -4.51
CA ARG A 308 17.11 9.73 -5.00
C ARG A 308 17.69 8.73 -3.98
N ASP A 309 18.66 9.16 -3.17
CA ASP A 309 19.32 8.34 -2.15
C ASP A 309 18.46 8.15 -0.90
N ARG A 310 17.68 9.16 -0.49
CA ARG A 310 16.63 9.01 0.54
C ARG A 310 15.54 8.04 0.04
N PHE A 311 15.13 8.14 -1.22
CA PHE A 311 14.18 7.20 -1.83
C PHE A 311 14.74 5.76 -1.92
N ALA A 312 15.98 5.59 -2.39
CA ALA A 312 16.66 4.30 -2.49
C ALA A 312 16.89 3.66 -1.11
N SER A 313 17.11 4.45 -0.07
CA SER A 313 17.15 3.98 1.33
C SER A 313 15.77 3.51 1.79
N TYR A 314 14.72 4.30 1.54
CA TYR A 314 13.34 3.94 1.86
C TYR A 314 12.89 2.66 1.14
N ASN A 315 13.19 2.49 -0.16
CA ASN A 315 12.84 1.29 -0.92
C ASN A 315 13.88 0.14 -0.78
N GLY A 316 14.94 0.33 0.01
CA GLY A 316 15.96 -0.68 0.32
C GLY A 316 16.88 -1.08 -0.84
N THR A 317 16.98 -0.27 -1.91
CA THR A 317 17.95 -0.48 -3.01
C THR A 317 19.28 0.25 -2.79
N ALA A 318 19.35 1.21 -1.85
CA ALA A 318 20.60 1.84 -1.47
C ALA A 318 21.61 0.78 -0.98
N PRO A 319 22.89 0.87 -1.39
CA PRO A 319 23.94 0.03 -0.84
C PRO A 319 24.12 0.36 0.65
N ILE A 320 24.17 -0.68 1.51
CA ILE A 320 24.62 -0.50 2.90
C ILE A 320 26.07 -0.95 2.97
N GLU A 321 26.96 -0.04 3.30
CA GLU A 321 28.33 -0.38 3.65
C GLU A 321 28.40 -1.28 4.89
N ALA A 322 29.31 -2.24 4.84
CA ALA A 322 29.61 -3.23 5.87
C ALA A 322 31.10 -3.59 5.79
N SER A 323 31.93 -2.56 5.80
CA SER A 323 33.38 -2.62 5.73
C SER A 323 33.97 -2.93 7.11
N SER A 324 35.11 -3.60 7.12
CA SER A 324 35.93 -3.83 8.31
C SER A 324 37.39 -3.88 7.87
N GLY A 325 38.19 -2.88 8.24
CA GLY A 325 39.51 -2.66 7.67
C GLY A 325 39.47 -2.34 6.17
N ASN A 326 40.56 -2.64 5.44
CA ASN A 326 40.81 -2.27 4.04
C ASN A 326 39.92 -2.95 2.98
N ARG A 327 38.66 -3.30 3.28
CA ARG A 327 37.76 -3.97 2.33
C ARG A 327 36.34 -3.38 2.39
N THR A 328 36.03 -2.54 1.42
CA THR A 328 34.67 -2.02 1.20
C THR A 328 33.73 -3.12 0.71
N ILE A 329 32.74 -3.49 1.54
CA ILE A 329 31.70 -4.47 1.17
C ILE A 329 30.32 -3.85 1.31
N HIS A 330 29.55 -3.80 0.23
CA HIS A 330 28.14 -3.37 0.29
C HIS A 330 27.19 -4.56 0.46
N ARG A 331 26.63 -4.70 1.67
CA ARG A 331 25.64 -5.73 2.03
C ARG A 331 24.23 -5.37 1.56
N LEU A 332 23.36 -6.38 1.52
CA LEU A 332 21.93 -6.20 1.24
C LEU A 332 21.25 -5.44 2.39
N SER A 333 20.49 -4.38 2.07
CA SER A 333 19.67 -3.71 3.07
C SER A 333 18.52 -4.60 3.56
N ARG A 334 18.62 -5.04 4.82
CA ARG A 334 17.50 -5.61 5.60
C ARG A 334 16.58 -4.53 6.19
N ARG A 335 16.86 -3.24 5.96
CA ARG A 335 16.00 -2.08 6.25
C ARG A 335 15.27 -1.59 4.97
N GLY A 336 14.27 -0.72 5.12
CA GLY A 336 13.43 -0.23 4.00
C GLY A 336 12.23 -1.12 3.63
N ASN A 337 11.36 -0.58 2.79
CA ASN A 337 10.08 -1.14 2.34
C ASN A 337 10.29 -2.36 1.43
N ARG A 338 9.95 -3.56 1.95
CA ARG A 338 10.11 -4.84 1.22
C ARG A 338 9.27 -4.93 -0.05
N GLN A 339 8.12 -4.26 -0.12
CA GLN A 339 7.23 -4.37 -1.28
C GLN A 339 7.76 -3.59 -2.47
N LEU A 340 8.25 -2.37 -2.25
CA LEU A 340 9.00 -1.63 -3.26
C LEU A 340 10.27 -2.38 -3.68
N ASN A 341 11.03 -2.91 -2.71
CA ASN A 341 12.25 -3.67 -3.00
C ASN A 341 12.01 -4.93 -3.85
N TYR A 342 10.86 -5.57 -3.66
CA TYR A 342 10.41 -6.74 -4.42
C TYR A 342 9.99 -6.35 -5.84
N VAL A 343 9.15 -5.33 -6.04
CA VAL A 343 8.71 -4.99 -7.40
C VAL A 343 9.84 -4.40 -8.25
N ILE A 344 10.76 -3.65 -7.65
CA ILE A 344 12.00 -3.20 -8.33
C ILE A 344 12.92 -4.40 -8.68
N HIS A 345 12.96 -5.44 -7.83
CA HIS A 345 13.66 -6.68 -8.16
C HIS A 345 13.00 -7.43 -9.32
N MET A 346 11.66 -7.48 -9.37
CA MET A 346 10.94 -8.10 -10.48
C MET A 346 11.16 -7.35 -11.80
N ALA A 347 11.22 -6.01 -11.79
CA ALA A 347 11.59 -5.21 -12.95
C ALA A 347 13.04 -5.54 -13.41
N ALA A 348 14.02 -5.57 -12.50
CA ALA A 348 15.41 -5.93 -12.81
C ALA A 348 15.54 -7.35 -13.41
N VAL A 349 14.84 -8.34 -12.85
CA VAL A 349 14.82 -9.71 -13.39
C VAL A 349 14.13 -9.76 -14.75
N THR A 350 13.11 -8.93 -14.98
CA THR A 350 12.42 -8.84 -16.27
C THR A 350 13.30 -8.20 -17.35
N GLN A 351 14.12 -7.20 -17.00
CA GLN A 351 15.15 -6.66 -17.89
C GLN A 351 16.20 -7.73 -18.23
N ILE A 352 16.84 -8.36 -17.22
CA ILE A 352 17.93 -9.35 -17.44
C ILE A 352 17.48 -10.56 -18.29
N ARG A 353 16.21 -10.98 -18.18
CA ARG A 353 15.66 -12.09 -18.98
C ARG A 353 15.56 -11.76 -20.47
N ASN A 354 15.43 -10.49 -20.85
CA ASN A 354 15.19 -10.04 -22.22
C ASN A 354 16.46 -9.42 -22.81
N ARG A 355 17.05 -10.09 -23.80
CA ARG A 355 18.39 -9.76 -24.35
C ARG A 355 18.49 -8.33 -24.89
N GLY A 356 17.45 -7.83 -25.57
CA GLY A 356 17.43 -6.49 -26.18
C GLY A 356 17.19 -5.32 -25.22
N THR A 357 17.39 -5.45 -23.92
CA THR A 357 17.12 -4.36 -22.95
C THR A 357 18.39 -3.66 -22.49
N ALA A 358 18.33 -2.33 -22.34
CA ALA A 358 19.42 -1.54 -21.76
C ALA A 358 19.79 -1.99 -20.33
N GLY A 359 18.83 -2.54 -19.58
CA GLY A 359 19.07 -3.14 -18.26
C GLY A 359 19.85 -4.44 -18.32
N ARG A 360 19.65 -5.27 -19.36
CA ARG A 360 20.46 -6.46 -19.61
C ARG A 360 21.87 -6.08 -20.03
N ALA A 361 22.04 -5.15 -20.97
CA ALA A 361 23.36 -4.65 -21.36
C ALA A 361 24.14 -4.04 -20.16
N TYR A 362 23.45 -3.29 -19.29
CA TYR A 362 24.04 -2.80 -18.04
C TYR A 362 24.46 -3.92 -17.09
N TYR A 363 23.67 -4.99 -16.97
CA TYR A 363 24.00 -6.13 -16.12
C TYR A 363 25.19 -6.93 -16.66
N ASP A 364 25.20 -7.26 -17.95
CA ASP A 364 26.28 -8.04 -18.58
C ASP A 364 27.61 -7.26 -18.51
N ARG A 365 27.61 -5.96 -18.83
CA ARG A 365 28.80 -5.10 -18.64
C ARG A 365 29.31 -5.09 -17.19
N LYS A 366 28.42 -5.16 -16.19
CA LYS A 366 28.86 -5.28 -14.79
C LYS A 366 29.48 -6.66 -14.49
N ILE A 367 29.06 -7.74 -15.16
CA ILE A 367 29.77 -9.03 -15.07
C ILE A 367 31.17 -8.93 -15.71
N GLU A 368 31.28 -8.26 -16.85
CA GLU A 368 32.55 -8.03 -17.58
C GLU A 368 33.53 -7.18 -16.75
N GLU A 369 33.04 -6.18 -16.02
CA GLU A 369 33.77 -5.42 -14.98
C GLU A 369 34.13 -6.27 -13.72
N GLY A 370 33.96 -7.60 -13.77
CA GLY A 370 34.29 -8.52 -12.67
C GLY A 370 33.26 -8.57 -11.52
N MET A 371 32.13 -7.85 -11.62
CA MET A 371 31.14 -7.80 -10.54
C MET A 371 30.26 -9.04 -10.53
N GLY A 372 30.48 -9.96 -9.58
CA GLY A 372 29.69 -11.18 -9.43
C GLY A 372 28.17 -10.91 -9.40
N GLY A 373 27.38 -11.70 -10.13
CA GLY A 373 26.01 -11.36 -10.56
C GLY A 373 25.02 -10.95 -9.46
N LYS A 374 25.16 -11.45 -8.22
CA LYS A 374 24.34 -10.99 -7.08
C LYS A 374 24.58 -9.51 -6.72
N ALA A 375 25.73 -8.94 -7.06
CA ALA A 375 26.05 -7.52 -6.92
C ALA A 375 25.64 -6.72 -8.17
N ALA A 376 25.92 -7.21 -9.39
CA ALA A 376 25.43 -6.58 -10.63
C ALA A 376 23.90 -6.39 -10.65
N LEU A 377 23.15 -7.38 -10.15
CA LEU A 377 21.71 -7.28 -9.92
C LEU A 377 21.30 -6.21 -8.89
N ARG A 378 22.11 -5.96 -7.85
CA ARG A 378 21.85 -4.87 -6.88
C ARG A 378 22.09 -3.51 -7.55
N SER A 379 23.16 -3.37 -8.33
CA SER A 379 23.47 -2.18 -9.11
C SER A 379 22.35 -1.87 -10.12
N LEU A 380 21.82 -2.88 -10.82
CA LEU A 380 20.67 -2.69 -11.72
C LEU A 380 19.40 -2.29 -10.96
N LYS A 381 19.09 -2.93 -9.82
CA LYS A 381 17.96 -2.52 -8.96
C LYS A 381 18.09 -1.06 -8.51
N ARG A 382 19.30 -0.60 -8.18
CA ARG A 382 19.55 0.79 -7.82
C ARG A 382 19.31 1.72 -9.01
N LYS A 383 19.85 1.41 -10.19
CA LYS A 383 19.60 2.17 -11.43
C LYS A 383 18.10 2.29 -11.75
N ILE A 384 17.32 1.22 -11.58
CA ILE A 384 15.85 1.25 -11.76
C ILE A 384 15.17 2.12 -10.69
N SER A 385 15.62 2.06 -9.43
CA SER A 385 15.13 2.98 -8.38
C SER A 385 15.39 4.45 -8.74
N ASP A 386 16.57 4.77 -9.29
CA ASP A 386 16.91 6.15 -9.68
C ASP A 386 16.08 6.61 -10.89
N SER A 387 15.83 5.74 -11.87
CA SER A 387 14.91 6.04 -12.99
C SER A 387 13.46 6.24 -12.54
N ILE A 388 12.97 5.43 -11.59
CA ILE A 388 11.63 5.61 -11.00
C ILE A 388 11.54 6.96 -10.28
N TYR A 389 12.57 7.33 -9.51
CA TYR A 389 12.62 8.62 -8.81
C TYR A 389 12.57 9.80 -9.79
N ALA A 390 13.39 9.76 -10.86
CA ALA A 390 13.41 10.81 -11.87
C ALA A 390 12.04 10.99 -12.54
N ARG A 391 11.47 9.91 -13.09
CA ARG A 391 10.15 9.92 -13.72
C ARG A 391 9.04 10.41 -12.78
N MET A 392 9.04 10.01 -11.51
CA MET A 392 8.05 10.52 -10.54
C MET A 392 8.21 12.03 -10.23
N ILE A 393 9.43 12.56 -10.22
CA ILE A 393 9.68 14.01 -10.07
C ILE A 393 9.19 14.78 -11.30
N GLU A 394 9.39 14.21 -12.50
CA GLU A 394 8.92 14.77 -13.77
C GLU A 394 7.38 14.71 -13.87
N ASP A 395 6.76 13.56 -13.54
CA ASP A 395 5.30 13.39 -13.42
C ASP A 395 4.68 14.40 -12.43
N THR A 396 5.40 14.75 -11.36
CA THR A 396 4.91 15.72 -10.35
C THR A 396 5.00 17.14 -10.88
N ARG A 397 6.14 17.52 -11.49
CA ARG A 397 6.30 18.84 -12.12
C ARG A 397 5.24 19.10 -13.19
N HIS A 398 5.01 18.14 -14.10
CA HIS A 398 4.01 18.30 -15.16
C HIS A 398 2.59 18.57 -14.63
N ARG A 399 2.24 18.09 -13.42
CA ARG A 399 0.97 18.40 -12.76
C ARG A 399 0.98 19.73 -12.02
N ASP A 400 2.08 20.03 -11.33
CA ASP A 400 2.28 21.33 -10.68
C ASP A 400 2.29 22.48 -11.74
N ASP A 401 2.78 22.21 -12.96
CA ASP A 401 2.82 23.11 -14.11
C ASP A 401 1.49 23.18 -14.90
N ASN A 402 0.74 22.06 -15.01
CA ASN A 402 -0.56 21.98 -15.71
C ASN A 402 -1.71 21.55 -14.75
N PRO A 403 -2.12 22.40 -13.78
CA PRO A 403 -3.14 22.03 -12.78
C PRO A 403 -4.53 21.77 -13.38
N SER A 404 -4.82 22.23 -14.60
CA SER A 404 -6.05 21.91 -15.33
C SER A 404 -6.11 20.47 -15.87
N GLU A 405 -5.01 19.73 -15.84
CA GLU A 405 -4.95 18.30 -16.18
C GLU A 405 -4.92 17.38 -14.94
N ASP A 406 -5.12 17.93 -13.72
CA ASP A 406 -5.22 17.10 -12.51
C ASP A 406 -6.46 16.18 -12.59
N PRO A 407 -6.32 14.84 -12.54
CA PRO A 407 -7.47 13.94 -12.44
C PRO A 407 -8.30 14.12 -11.17
N GLY A 408 -7.83 14.93 -10.20
CA GLY A 408 -8.59 15.45 -9.06
C GLY A 408 -9.77 16.37 -9.41
N GLY A 409 -10.56 16.00 -10.41
CA GLY A 409 -11.77 16.71 -10.80
C GLY A 409 -12.77 16.74 -9.65
N HIS A 410 -12.92 17.92 -9.03
CA HIS A 410 -13.98 18.19 -8.06
C HIS A 410 -15.34 17.85 -8.69
N THR A 411 -16.02 16.81 -8.19
CA THR A 411 -17.44 16.63 -8.46
C THR A 411 -18.18 17.80 -7.82
N GLY A 412 -18.57 18.77 -8.64
CA GLY A 412 -19.38 19.91 -8.23
C GLY A 412 -20.60 19.44 -7.46
N ASN A 413 -20.93 20.14 -6.37
CA ASN A 413 -22.14 19.86 -5.62
C ASN A 413 -23.35 20.43 -6.38
N ASP A 414 -23.80 19.71 -7.41
CA ASP A 414 -24.99 20.06 -8.20
C ASP A 414 -26.32 19.78 -7.44
N SER A 415 -26.27 19.86 -6.11
CA SER A 415 -27.44 19.94 -5.24
C SER A 415 -27.88 21.40 -5.14
N VAL A 416 -28.61 21.88 -6.16
CA VAL A 416 -29.20 23.23 -6.16
C VAL A 416 -30.18 23.34 -4.98
N SER A 417 -29.79 24.11 -3.95
CA SER A 417 -30.58 24.34 -2.74
C SER A 417 -31.85 25.15 -3.02
N SER A 418 -32.94 24.47 -3.39
CA SER A 418 -34.28 25.07 -3.42
C SER A 418 -34.91 25.02 -2.02
N ALA A 419 -34.71 26.08 -1.25
CA ALA A 419 -35.16 26.19 0.14
C ALA A 419 -35.80 27.56 0.44
N ALA A 420 -36.76 27.98 -0.40
CA ALA A 420 -37.66 29.09 -0.06
C ALA A 420 -38.71 28.58 0.96
N GLY A 421 -38.49 28.87 2.24
CA GLY A 421 -39.42 28.48 3.30
C GLY A 421 -40.73 29.30 3.28
N SER A 422 -41.83 28.68 3.69
CA SER A 422 -43.10 29.37 3.98
C SER A 422 -43.92 28.56 4.99
N HIS A 423 -44.02 29.04 6.23
CA HIS A 423 -44.97 28.52 7.21
C HIS A 423 -46.36 29.15 6.99
N PRO A 424 -47.46 28.45 7.34
CA PRO A 424 -48.81 28.90 7.04
C PRO A 424 -49.35 29.90 8.08
N ALA A 425 -50.21 30.82 7.62
CA ALA A 425 -51.08 31.64 8.46
C ALA A 425 -52.49 31.71 7.85
N THR A 426 -53.46 31.16 8.57
CA THR A 426 -54.91 31.26 8.34
C THR A 426 -55.51 32.42 9.17
N PRO A 427 -56.80 32.78 9.01
CA PRO A 427 -57.69 32.70 7.83
C PRO A 427 -58.49 34.00 7.56
N ALA A 428 -59.13 34.13 6.39
CA ALA A 428 -60.28 35.04 6.22
C ALA A 428 -61.30 34.60 5.15
N LEU A 429 -62.56 34.45 5.57
CA LEU A 429 -63.83 34.68 4.86
C LEU A 429 -64.12 34.04 3.46
N ARG A 430 -65.10 33.12 3.45
CA ARG A 430 -66.39 33.13 2.68
C ARG A 430 -66.42 33.98 1.39
N THR A 431 -66.84 33.52 0.20
CA THR A 431 -68.07 32.78 -0.22
C THR A 431 -67.91 32.20 -1.65
N SER A 432 -68.75 31.34 -2.27
CA SER A 432 -69.80 30.34 -1.93
C SER A 432 -70.28 29.69 -3.26
N HIS A 433 -71.21 28.70 -3.22
CA HIS A 433 -71.99 28.14 -4.37
C HIS A 433 -71.20 27.23 -5.36
N SER A 434 -71.55 25.94 -5.54
CA SER A 434 -72.65 25.32 -6.36
C SER A 434 -72.22 25.09 -7.83
N ARG A 435 -72.44 23.96 -8.54
CA ARG A 435 -73.11 22.63 -8.36
C ARG A 435 -72.23 21.57 -9.13
N VAL A 436 -72.24 20.24 -8.94
CA VAL A 436 -73.25 19.19 -9.32
C VAL A 436 -73.78 19.36 -10.77
N ALA A 437 -73.63 18.45 -11.75
CA ALA A 437 -72.85 17.21 -11.93
C ALA A 437 -72.53 17.07 -13.48
N ASP A 438 -72.47 15.97 -14.24
CA ASP A 438 -72.70 14.51 -14.04
C ASP A 438 -72.07 13.66 -15.19
N ASN A 439 -72.39 12.36 -15.27
CA ASN A 439 -71.99 11.32 -16.25
C ASN A 439 -73.21 10.85 -17.11
N PRO A 440 -73.12 9.84 -18.04
CA PRO A 440 -72.10 9.47 -19.04
C PRO A 440 -72.77 9.14 -20.45
N THR A 441 -72.29 8.08 -21.14
CA THR A 441 -72.98 7.15 -22.13
C THR A 441 -72.99 7.37 -23.67
N THR A 442 -72.36 6.41 -24.40
CA THR A 442 -72.75 5.75 -25.70
C THR A 442 -73.08 6.57 -26.99
N ASN A 443 -72.53 6.30 -28.20
CA ASN A 443 -72.68 5.06 -29.01
C ASN A 443 -71.83 5.01 -30.32
N HIS A 444 -71.86 3.86 -31.03
CA HIS A 444 -71.30 3.54 -32.39
C HIS A 444 -72.32 3.86 -33.54
N PRO A 445 -72.16 3.57 -34.88
CA PRO A 445 -71.21 2.67 -35.60
C PRO A 445 -70.66 3.09 -37.03
N THR A 446 -69.84 2.21 -37.65
CA THR A 446 -69.60 1.99 -39.13
C THR A 446 -68.86 3.10 -39.96
N THR A 447 -68.18 2.85 -41.10
CA THR A 447 -68.04 1.66 -42.00
C THR A 447 -66.66 1.59 -42.72
N GLN A 448 -66.35 0.39 -43.26
CA GLN A 448 -65.62 0.11 -44.52
C GLN A 448 -64.08 0.02 -44.61
N GLN A 449 -63.69 -1.06 -45.31
CA GLN A 449 -62.37 -1.50 -45.83
C GLN A 449 -62.41 -1.36 -47.38
N PRO A 450 -61.34 -1.57 -48.20
CA PRO A 450 -60.64 -2.87 -48.29
C PRO A 450 -59.13 -2.87 -48.68
N ASN A 451 -58.59 -4.09 -48.69
CA ASN A 451 -57.20 -4.52 -48.98
C ASN A 451 -56.73 -4.36 -50.43
N HIS A 452 -55.41 -4.41 -50.66
CA HIS A 452 -54.67 -5.40 -51.51
C HIS A 452 -53.16 -4.99 -51.64
N ALA A 453 -52.15 -5.85 -51.84
CA ALA A 453 -52.04 -7.32 -51.84
C ALA A 453 -50.57 -7.84 -51.59
N ARG A 454 -50.45 -9.17 -51.38
CA ARG A 454 -49.35 -10.16 -51.60
C ARG A 454 -48.05 -9.70 -52.31
N GLY A 455 -46.86 -10.30 -52.12
CA GLY A 455 -46.39 -11.54 -51.44
C GLY A 455 -44.85 -11.67 -51.64
N GLY A 456 -44.13 -12.77 -51.40
CA GLY A 456 -44.42 -14.14 -50.93
C GLY A 456 -43.13 -14.95 -50.67
N ARG A 457 -43.23 -16.23 -50.25
CA ARG A 457 -42.08 -17.11 -49.88
C ARG A 457 -41.31 -17.67 -51.10
N ARG A 458 -39.99 -17.92 -50.98
CA ARG A 458 -39.42 -19.30 -50.93
C ARG A 458 -37.92 -19.36 -50.57
N LYS A 459 -37.44 -20.60 -50.37
CA LYS A 459 -36.07 -20.99 -49.95
C LYS A 459 -35.06 -20.85 -51.10
N GLY A 460 -33.82 -20.54 -50.73
CA GLY A 460 -32.61 -21.18 -51.24
C GLY A 460 -31.97 -21.93 -50.07
#